data_AF-A0A9K3NN51-F1
#
_entry.id   AF-A0A9K3NN51-F1
#
_cell.length_a   1.000
_cell.length_b   1.000
_cell.length_c   1.000
_cell.angle_alpha   90.00
_cell.angle_beta   90.00
_cell.angle_gamma   90.00
#
_symmetry.space_group_name_H-M   'P 1'
#
loop_
_entity.id
_entity.type
_entity.pdbx_description
1 polymer ?
#
loop_
_entity_poly.entity_id
_entity_poly.type
_entity_poly.pdbx_seq_one_letter_code
_entity_poly.pdbx_strand_id
1 'polypeptide(L)'
;MWEIDYACQLFNEMSERNVVSWFAMISGYDQAERALNAVQLFSRMKVEQANEFVFASDVSACASLQAVDVGKWIHLQSMVLGYADVSFVSNSLVSMYMNCGGVVMRCQCL
;
A
#
# COMPACT_ATOMS: atom_id res chain seq x y z
N MET A 1 12.77 22.06 17.75
CA MET A 1 12.49 20.77 18.44
C MET A 1 11.00 20.54 18.71
N TRP A 2 10.17 21.57 18.94
CA TRP A 2 8.71 21.46 19.15
C TRP A 2 7.85 21.50 17.87
N GLU A 3 8.45 21.79 16.71
CA GLU A 3 7.72 22.00 15.45
C GLU A 3 7.04 20.72 14.94
N ILE A 4 7.72 19.57 15.01
CA ILE A 4 7.13 18.29 14.56
C ILE A 4 6.03 17.80 15.50
N ASP A 5 6.18 18.08 16.81
CA ASP A 5 5.19 17.70 17.81
C ASP A 5 3.90 18.51 17.65
N TYR A 6 4.01 19.82 17.36
CA TYR A 6 2.87 20.66 17.01
C TYR A 6 2.24 20.29 15.66
N ALA A 7 3.05 20.02 14.63
CA ALA A 7 2.55 19.53 13.34
C ALA A 7 1.79 18.20 13.49
N CYS A 8 2.25 17.31 14.36
CA CYS A 8 1.58 16.05 14.67
C CYS A 8 0.22 16.27 15.33
N GLN A 9 0.09 17.24 16.25
CA GLN A 9 -1.19 17.59 16.85
C GLN A 9 -2.18 18.06 15.78
N LEU A 10 -1.79 19.04 14.95
CA LEU A 10 -2.63 19.53 13.86
C LEU A 10 -3.02 18.42 12.88
N PHE A 11 -2.06 17.57 12.50
CA PHE A 11 -2.30 16.44 11.62
C PHE A 11 -3.33 15.45 12.21
N ASN A 12 -3.26 15.20 13.51
CA ASN A 12 -4.22 14.32 14.18
C ASN A 12 -5.63 14.92 14.25
N GLU A 13 -5.75 16.25 14.31
CA GLU A 13 -7.03 16.98 14.32
C GLU A 13 -7.68 17.14 12.94
N MET A 14 -6.93 16.90 11.84
CA MET A 14 -7.50 16.95 10.49
C MET A 14 -8.63 15.92 10.31
N SER A 15 -9.80 16.40 9.88
CA SER A 15 -10.95 15.55 9.56
C SER A 15 -10.70 14.65 8.35
N GLU A 16 -9.95 15.15 7.36
CA GLU A 16 -9.52 14.41 6.19
C GLU A 16 -8.03 14.62 5.94
N ARG A 17 -7.27 13.53 5.82
CA ARG A 17 -5.85 13.56 5.50
C ARG A 17 -5.64 13.04 4.10
N ASN A 18 -5.11 13.88 3.23
CA ASN A 18 -4.73 13.49 1.88
C ASN A 18 -3.27 13.02 1.82
N VAL A 19 -2.90 12.42 0.69
CA VAL A 19 -1.55 11.90 0.44
C VAL A 19 -0.46 12.94 0.72
N VAL A 20 -0.68 14.21 0.37
CA VAL A 20 0.28 15.30 0.62
C VAL A 20 0.50 15.53 2.11
N SER A 21 -0.58 15.57 2.91
CA SER A 21 -0.48 15.75 4.37
C SER A 21 0.28 14.61 5.05
N TRP A 22 0.08 13.37 4.59
CA TRP A 22 0.84 12.22 5.07
C TRP A 22 2.33 12.34 4.74
N PHE A 23 2.68 12.64 3.49
CA PHE A 23 4.07 12.79 3.08
C PHE A 23 4.76 13.94 3.82
N ALA A 24 4.09 15.07 4.01
CA ALA A 24 4.62 16.19 4.78
C ALA A 24 5.00 15.78 6.21
N MET A 25 4.14 15.01 6.90
CA MET A 25 4.43 14.52 8.24
C MET A 25 5.53 13.47 8.29
N ILE A 26 5.59 12.55 7.32
CA ILE A 26 6.66 11.55 7.23
C ILE A 26 8.01 12.24 7.04
N SER A 27 8.09 13.20 6.12
CA SER A 27 9.30 14.01 5.90
C SER A 27 9.66 14.84 7.11
N GLY A 28 8.68 15.38 7.84
CA GLY A 28 8.92 16.10 9.09
C GLY A 28 9.53 15.21 10.18
N TYR A 29 9.06 13.96 10.32
CA TYR A 29 9.68 13.00 11.24
C TYR A 29 11.09 12.59 10.83
N ASP A 30 11.32 12.42 9.52
CA ASP A 30 12.65 12.09 8.97
C ASP A 30 13.67 13.20 9.24
N GLN A 31 13.30 14.47 8.97
CA GLN A 31 14.13 15.65 9.25
C GLN A 31 14.39 15.86 10.75
N ALA A 32 13.49 15.39 11.61
CA ALA A 32 13.64 15.42 13.05
C ALA A 32 14.45 14.23 13.60
N GLU A 33 15.03 13.39 12.74
CA GLU A 33 15.76 12.15 13.09
C GLU A 33 14.92 11.14 13.88
N ARG A 34 13.58 11.18 13.71
CA ARG A 34 12.61 10.30 14.37
C ARG A 34 12.13 9.21 13.40
N ALA A 35 13.07 8.45 12.84
CA ALA A 35 12.82 7.48 11.77
C ALA A 35 11.76 6.43 12.13
N LEU A 36 11.70 5.96 13.39
CA LEU A 36 10.68 5.01 13.83
C LEU A 36 9.26 5.58 13.71
N ASN A 37 9.07 6.85 14.06
CA ASN A 37 7.77 7.51 13.92
C ASN A 37 7.40 7.71 12.46
N ALA A 38 8.37 8.02 11.59
CA ALA A 38 8.15 8.13 10.15
C ALA A 38 7.65 6.79 9.56
N VAL A 39 8.28 5.67 9.91
CA VAL A 39 7.90 4.32 9.45
C VAL A 39 6.52 3.90 9.98
N GLN A 40 6.24 4.17 11.25
CA GLN A 40 4.92 3.91 11.84
C GLN A 40 3.83 4.72 11.15
N LEU A 41 4.10 6.00 10.87
CA LEU A 41 3.15 6.87 10.20
C LEU A 41 2.90 6.43 8.75
N PHE A 42 3.93 6.01 8.02
CA PHE A 42 3.79 5.45 6.69
C PHE A 42 2.96 4.15 6.67
N SER A 43 3.16 3.28 7.67
CA SER A 43 2.37 2.06 7.82
C SER A 43 0.89 2.38 8.07
N ARG A 44 0.61 3.39 8.90
CA ARG A 44 -0.74 3.89 9.17
C ARG A 44 -1.37 4.50 7.91
N MET A 45 -0.62 5.32 7.16
CA MET A 45 -1.07 5.88 5.89
C MET A 45 -1.55 4.79 4.94
N LYS A 46 -0.77 3.71 4.77
CA LYS A 46 -1.12 2.61 3.87
C LYS A 46 -2.43 1.93 4.25
N VAL A 47 -2.77 1.89 5.53
CA VAL A 47 -4.04 1.33 6.00
C VAL A 47 -5.19 2.32 5.80
N GLU A 48 -5.01 3.60 6.17
CA GLU A 48 -6.06 4.62 6.04
C GLU A 48 -6.35 5.03 4.59
N GLN A 49 -5.37 4.94 3.69
CA GLN A 49 -5.51 5.21 2.25
C GLN A 49 -5.83 3.95 1.44
N ALA A 50 -5.93 2.79 2.10
CA ALA A 50 -6.27 1.55 1.40
C ALA A 50 -7.65 1.66 0.77
N ASN A 51 -7.73 1.30 -0.51
CA ASN A 51 -8.98 1.12 -1.22
C ASN A 51 -8.80 0.04 -2.30
N GLU A 52 -9.89 -0.38 -2.91
CA GLU A 52 -9.93 -1.42 -3.93
C GLU A 52 -9.03 -1.12 -5.13
N PHE A 53 -8.85 0.15 -5.50
CA PHE A 53 -8.00 0.56 -6.62
C PHE A 53 -6.52 0.44 -6.27
N VAL A 54 -6.14 0.84 -5.06
CA VAL A 54 -4.76 0.69 -4.56
C VAL A 54 -4.37 -0.78 -4.53
N PHE A 55 -5.23 -1.63 -3.95
CA PHE A 55 -4.98 -3.07 -3.90
C PHE A 55 -4.86 -3.69 -5.29
N ALA A 56 -5.78 -3.39 -6.21
CA ALA A 56 -5.71 -3.93 -7.56
C ALA A 56 -4.47 -3.46 -8.33
N SER A 57 -4.05 -2.21 -8.15
CA SER A 57 -2.82 -1.67 -8.73
C SER A 57 -1.58 -2.39 -8.19
N ASP A 58 -1.47 -2.52 -6.88
CA ASP A 58 -0.33 -3.19 -6.22
C ASP A 58 -0.24 -4.68 -6.62
N VAL A 59 -1.39 -5.36 -6.70
CA VAL A 59 -1.48 -6.75 -7.16
C VAL A 59 -1.08 -6.89 -8.63
N SER A 60 -1.51 -5.96 -9.49
CA SER A 60 -1.12 -5.92 -10.90
C SER A 60 0.39 -5.70 -11.09
N ALA A 61 0.99 -4.82 -10.29
CA ALA A 61 2.43 -4.62 -10.27
C ALA A 61 3.17 -5.90 -9.85
N CYS A 62 2.68 -6.60 -8.83
CA CYS A 62 3.25 -7.88 -8.40
C CYS A 62 3.15 -8.95 -9.49
N ALA A 63 2.03 -9.02 -10.20
CA ALA A 63 1.85 -9.94 -11.33
C ALA A 63 2.87 -9.66 -12.45
N SER A 64 3.08 -8.38 -12.78
CA SER A 64 4.01 -7.93 -13.82
C SER A 64 5.47 -8.21 -13.45
N LEU A 65 5.81 -8.05 -12.18
CA LEU A 65 7.15 -8.30 -11.63
C LEU A 65 7.39 -9.77 -11.25
N GLN A 66 6.38 -10.64 -11.39
CA GLN A 66 6.39 -12.02 -10.90
C GLN A 66 6.77 -12.13 -9.41
N ALA A 67 6.43 -11.11 -8.62
CA ALA A 67 6.81 -10.97 -7.23
C ALA A 67 5.79 -11.68 -6.31
N VAL A 68 5.74 -13.02 -6.38
CA VAL A 68 4.71 -13.82 -5.71
C VAL A 68 4.64 -13.60 -4.20
N ASP A 69 5.78 -13.44 -3.54
CA ASP A 69 5.83 -13.30 -2.08
C ASP A 69 5.31 -11.93 -1.62
N VAL A 70 5.57 -10.88 -2.41
CA VAL A 70 4.96 -9.56 -2.19
C VAL A 70 3.45 -9.62 -2.46
N GLY A 71 3.04 -10.31 -3.52
CA GLY A 71 1.63 -10.56 -3.84
C GLY A 71 0.87 -11.29 -2.72
N LYS A 72 1.50 -12.28 -2.06
CA LYS A 72 0.94 -12.95 -0.88
C LYS A 72 0.77 -12.01 0.29
N TRP A 73 1.73 -11.12 0.52
CA TRP A 73 1.64 -10.14 1.60
C TRP A 73 0.50 -9.15 1.36
N ILE A 74 0.36 -8.65 0.13
CA ILE A 74 -0.75 -7.77 -0.27
C ILE A 74 -2.10 -8.50 -0.16
N HIS A 75 -2.16 -9.78 -0.54
CA HIS A 75 -3.36 -10.60 -0.38
C HIS A 75 -3.77 -10.72 1.11
N LEU A 76 -2.82 -11.00 2.00
CA LEU A 76 -3.11 -11.04 3.44
C LEU A 76 -3.62 -9.68 3.93
N GLN A 77 -3.00 -8.59 3.48
CA GLN A 77 -3.42 -7.24 3.86
C GLN A 77 -4.83 -6.92 3.36
N SER A 78 -5.20 -7.34 2.14
CA SER A 78 -6.56 -7.12 1.61
C SER A 78 -7.60 -7.93 2.38
N MET A 79 -7.26 -9.12 2.89
CA MET A 79 -8.14 -9.88 3.78
C MET A 79 -8.36 -9.17 5.11
N VAL A 80 -7.27 -8.69 5.74
CA VAL A 80 -7.33 -7.98 7.04
C VAL A 80 -8.13 -6.68 6.92
N LEU A 81 -8.02 -5.97 5.80
CA LEU A 81 -8.74 -4.72 5.56
C LEU A 81 -10.12 -4.90 4.91
N GLY A 82 -10.56 -6.14 4.65
CA GLY A 82 -11.90 -6.42 4.11
C GLY A 82 -12.09 -6.16 2.61
N TYR A 83 -11.00 -6.04 1.86
CA TYR A 83 -11.01 -5.80 0.41
C TYR A 83 -10.87 -7.07 -0.44
N ALA A 84 -10.55 -8.22 0.16
CA ALA A 84 -10.29 -9.46 -0.58
C ALA A 84 -11.47 -9.93 -1.44
N ASP A 85 -12.71 -9.71 -0.99
CA ASP A 85 -13.93 -10.14 -1.70
C ASP A 85 -14.46 -9.12 -2.71
N VAL A 86 -13.86 -7.93 -2.78
CA VAL A 86 -14.25 -6.92 -3.78
C VAL A 86 -13.93 -7.47 -5.16
N SER A 87 -14.93 -7.63 -6.04
CA SER A 87 -14.81 -8.30 -7.35
C SER A 87 -13.60 -7.83 -8.16
N PHE A 88 -13.25 -6.55 -8.08
CA PHE A 88 -12.10 -5.99 -8.76
C PHE A 88 -10.76 -6.49 -8.17
N VAL A 89 -10.63 -6.48 -6.85
CA VAL A 89 -9.44 -6.95 -6.12
C VAL A 89 -9.30 -8.47 -6.25
N SER A 90 -10.37 -9.24 -6.05
CA SER A 90 -10.35 -10.70 -6.16
C SER A 90 -9.94 -11.17 -7.56
N ASN A 91 -10.47 -10.55 -8.62
CA ASN A 91 -10.05 -10.85 -10.00
C ASN A 91 -8.56 -10.54 -10.24
N SER A 92 -8.08 -9.41 -9.72
CA SER A 92 -6.66 -9.05 -9.83
C SER A 92 -5.75 -10.05 -9.10
N LEU A 93 -6.18 -10.54 -7.93
CA LEU A 93 -5.44 -11.52 -7.12
C LEU A 93 -5.35 -12.86 -7.86
N VAL A 94 -6.47 -13.33 -8.43
CA VAL A 94 -6.49 -14.54 -9.26
C VAL A 94 -5.51 -14.42 -10.43
N SER A 95 -5.56 -13.30 -11.15
CA SER A 95 -4.63 -13.04 -12.27
C SER A 95 -3.17 -13.03 -11.81
N MET A 96 -2.87 -12.43 -10.66
CA MET A 96 -1.53 -12.39 -10.09
C MET A 96 -1.02 -13.79 -9.75
N TYR A 97 -1.80 -14.61 -9.06
CA TYR A 97 -1.38 -15.99 -8.74
C TYR A 97 -1.19 -16.84 -10.00
N MET A 98 -2.01 -16.66 -11.04
CA MET A 98 -1.84 -17.34 -12.33
C MET A 98 -0.54 -16.93 -13.04
N ASN A 99 -0.21 -15.64 -13.03
CA ASN A 99 0.98 -15.10 -13.69
C ASN A 99 2.28 -15.41 -12.93
N CYS A 100 2.22 -15.42 -11.59
CA CYS A 100 3.35 -15.74 -10.73
C CYS A 100 3.57 -17.26 -10.55
N GLY A 101 2.51 -18.07 -10.64
CA GLY A 101 2.52 -19.52 -10.42
C GLY A 101 2.82 -20.37 -11.66
N GLY A 102 3.08 -19.75 -12.82
CA GLY A 102 3.52 -20.46 -14.01
C GLY A 102 2.39 -21.02 -14.87
N VAL A 103 1.60 -20.14 -15.49
CA VAL A 103 1.23 -20.42 -16.89
C VAL A 103 2.37 -19.92 -17.76
N VAL A 104 3.39 -20.78 -17.92
CA VAL A 104 4.29 -20.73 -19.08
C VAL A 104 3.46 -21.05 -20.32
N MET A 105 2.69 -20.07 -20.76
CA MET A 105 2.27 -19.91 -22.14
C MET A 105 2.36 -18.43 -22.47
N ARG A 106 3.58 -17.88 -22.34
CA ARG A 106 4.01 -16.92 -23.35
C ARG A 106 4.11 -17.70 -24.66
N CYS A 107 2.97 -17.88 -25.34
CA CYS A 107 3.00 -18.06 -26.78
C CYS A 107 3.57 -16.75 -27.34
N GLN A 108 4.88 -16.68 -27.51
CA GLN A 108 5.46 -15.86 -28.55
C GLN A 108 5.03 -16.49 -29.87
N CYS A 109 3.87 -16.09 -30.37
CA CYS A 109 3.55 -16.27 -31.77
C CYS A 109 3.65 -14.90 -32.45
N LEU A 110 4.76 -14.78 -33.20
CA LEU A 110 5.20 -13.75 -34.14
C LEU A 110 5.80 -12.47 -33.55
#